data_AF-A0A3D3NVK9-F1
#
_entry.id   AF-A0A3D3NVK9-F1
#
_cell.length_a   1.000
_cell.length_b   1.000
_cell.length_c   1.000
_cell.angle_alpha   90.00
_cell.angle_beta   90.00
_cell.angle_gamma   90.00
#
_symmetry.space_group_name_H-M   'P 1'
#
loop_
_entity.id
_entity.type
_entity.pdbx_description
1 polymer ?
#
loop_
_entity_poly.entity_id
_entity_poly.type
_entity_poly.pdbx_seq_one_letter_code
_entity_poly.pdbx_strand_id
1 'polypeptide(L)'
;EKVVLTLRQAVPLIEKKLRGFLLDDAVLTAAETRSSAPVRIPRHPGTTECTGLRNFHPAGEGAGYAGGIISAAADGMRVAEALLRGN
;
A
#
# COMPACT_ATOMS: atom_id res chain seq x y z
N GLU A 1 10.87 19.06 5.62
CA GLU A 1 11.13 20.07 4.57
C GLU A 1 10.69 19.62 3.17
N LYS A 2 11.18 18.48 2.64
CA LYS A 2 10.86 18.02 1.27
C LYS A 2 9.36 17.85 0.97
N VAL A 3 8.59 17.22 1.87
CA VAL A 3 7.14 16.97 1.66
C VAL A 3 6.34 18.27 1.50
N VAL A 4 6.58 19.28 2.35
CA VAL A 4 5.87 20.57 2.29
C VAL A 4 6.14 21.30 0.99
N LEU A 5 7.39 21.29 0.51
CA LEU A 5 7.76 21.89 -0.78
C LEU A 5 7.08 21.17 -1.94
N THR A 6 7.05 19.83 -1.92
CA THR A 6 6.33 19.04 -2.94
C THR A 6 4.84 19.38 -2.95
N LEU A 7 4.19 19.48 -1.79
CA LEU A 7 2.77 19.84 -1.71
C LEU A 7 2.51 21.25 -2.26
N ARG A 8 3.32 22.25 -1.89
CA ARG A 8 3.21 23.63 -2.41
C ARG A 8 3.33 23.71 -3.92
N GLN A 9 4.15 22.85 -4.54
CA GLN A 9 4.31 22.78 -5.98
C GLN A 9 3.20 21.98 -6.67
N ALA A 10 2.73 20.89 -6.05
CA ALA A 10 1.78 19.98 -6.66
C ALA A 10 0.35 20.55 -6.73
N VAL A 11 -0.11 21.25 -5.68
CA VAL A 11 -1.48 21.76 -5.63
C VAL A 11 -1.81 22.70 -6.82
N PRO A 12 -0.99 23.70 -7.18
CA PRO A 12 -1.24 24.53 -8.37
C PRO A 12 -1.17 23.76 -9.69
N LEU A 13 -0.45 22.63 -9.74
CA LEU A 13 -0.39 21.79 -10.94
C LEU A 13 -1.66 20.94 -11.09
N ILE A 14 -2.28 20.52 -9.99
CA ILE A 14 -3.54 19.77 -10.02
C ILE A 14 -4.69 20.68 -10.46
N GLU A 15 -4.74 21.95 -10.02
CA GLU A 15 -5.74 22.95 -10.47
C GLU A 15 -5.85 23.04 -12.00
N LYS A 16 -4.71 22.94 -12.71
CA LYS A 16 -4.67 22.96 -14.18
C LYS A 16 -5.44 21.80 -14.82
N LYS A 17 -5.61 20.68 -14.11
CA LYS A 17 -6.31 19.48 -14.56
C LYS A 17 -7.70 19.33 -13.94
N LEU A 18 -7.86 19.82 -12.72
CA LEU A 18 -9.09 19.75 -11.93
C LEU A 18 -9.36 21.13 -11.35
N ARG A 19 -10.18 21.92 -12.05
CA ARG A 19 -10.53 23.28 -11.62
C ARG A 19 -11.23 23.27 -10.27
N GLY A 20 -10.88 24.22 -9.39
CA GLY A 20 -11.42 24.30 -8.03
C GLY A 20 -10.70 23.40 -7.02
N PHE A 21 -9.51 22.91 -7.34
CA PHE A 21 -8.65 22.18 -6.42
C PHE A 21 -7.85 23.12 -5.51
N LEU A 22 -7.53 24.33 -5.98
CA LEU A 22 -6.85 25.38 -5.22
C LEU A 22 -7.83 26.52 -4.88
N LEU A 23 -8.67 26.31 -3.87
CA LEU A 23 -9.54 27.36 -3.31
C LEU A 23 -8.85 28.04 -2.13
N ASP A 24 -9.07 29.34 -1.96
CA ASP A 24 -8.49 30.13 -0.86
C ASP A 24 -8.96 29.66 0.53
N ASP A 25 -10.15 29.06 0.60
CA ASP A 25 -10.77 28.52 1.82
C ASP A 25 -10.65 26.98 1.93
N ALA A 26 -9.89 26.32 1.05
CA ALA A 26 -9.64 24.89 1.13
C ALA A 26 -8.83 24.52 2.39
N VAL A 27 -9.21 23.42 3.04
CA VAL A 27 -8.57 22.96 4.28
C VAL A 27 -7.67 21.76 4.02
N LEU A 28 -6.39 21.88 4.38
CA LEU A 28 -5.47 20.74 4.46
C LEU A 28 -5.55 20.13 5.87
N THR A 29 -6.08 18.91 5.97
CA THR A 29 -6.34 18.27 7.27
C THR A 29 -5.27 17.23 7.60
N ALA A 30 -4.48 17.51 8.65
CA ALA A 30 -3.55 16.57 9.28
C ALA A 30 -2.59 15.85 8.28
N ALA A 31 -1.86 14.85 8.77
CA ALA A 31 -0.97 14.04 7.95
C ALA A 31 -1.53 12.62 7.81
N GLU A 32 -1.70 12.16 6.57
CA GLU A 32 -2.05 10.78 6.27
C GLU A 32 -0.78 9.92 6.29
N THR A 33 -0.61 9.12 7.35
CA THR A 33 0.67 8.42 7.62
C THR A 33 0.64 6.92 7.33
N ARG A 34 -0.53 6.37 6.96
CA ARG A 34 -0.76 4.93 6.84
C ARG A 34 -1.28 4.54 5.47
N SER A 35 -0.67 5.08 4.42
CA SER A 35 -1.07 4.79 3.03
C SER A 35 -0.66 3.38 2.56
N SER A 36 0.30 2.74 3.22
CA SER A 36 0.73 1.37 2.97
C SER A 36 1.53 0.83 4.16
N ALA A 37 1.80 -0.48 4.19
CA ALA A 37 2.67 -1.04 5.21
C ALA A 37 4.10 -0.48 5.13
N PRO A 38 4.68 -0.05 6.27
CA PRO A 38 6.05 0.47 6.32
C PRO A 38 7.11 -0.63 6.26
N VAL A 39 6.69 -1.90 6.25
CA VAL A 39 7.55 -3.09 6.26
C VAL A 39 7.05 -4.11 5.25
N ARG A 40 7.96 -4.99 4.83
CA ARG A 40 7.63 -6.18 4.07
C ARG A 40 8.20 -7.39 4.77
N ILE A 41 7.36 -8.39 5.04
CA ILE A 41 7.78 -9.66 5.64
C ILE A 41 8.20 -10.61 4.51
N PRO A 42 9.49 -10.95 4.35
CA PRO A 42 9.94 -11.70 3.18
C PRO A 42 9.31 -13.10 3.11
N ARG A 43 8.71 -13.42 1.96
CA ARG A 43 8.18 -14.76 1.65
C ARG A 43 8.58 -15.19 0.24
N HIS A 44 8.68 -16.49 0.01
CA HIS A 44 8.99 -17.05 -1.29
C HIS A 44 7.84 -16.78 -2.29
N PRO A 45 8.10 -16.31 -3.52
CA PRO A 45 7.05 -15.86 -4.44
C PRO A 45 6.13 -16.99 -4.92
N GLY A 46 6.63 -18.24 -4.98
CA GLY A 46 5.85 -19.38 -5.44
C GLY A 46 5.03 -20.06 -4.33
N THR A 47 5.67 -20.35 -3.20
CA THR A 47 5.05 -21.08 -2.07
C THR A 47 4.35 -20.14 -1.09
N THR A 48 4.64 -18.83 -1.16
CA THR A 48 4.17 -17.80 -0.22
C THR A 48 4.62 -17.99 1.23
N GLU A 49 5.49 -18.96 1.50
CA GLU A 49 6.03 -19.24 2.83
C GLU A 49 7.13 -18.23 3.19
N CYS A 50 7.15 -17.78 4.44
CA CYS A 50 8.16 -16.89 4.99
C CYS A 50 9.56 -17.51 4.86
N THR A 51 10.53 -16.72 4.43
CA THR A 51 11.90 -17.21 4.20
C THR A 51 12.63 -17.57 5.50
N GLY A 52 12.17 -17.06 6.64
CA GLY A 52 12.79 -17.25 7.96
C GLY A 52 11.98 -18.11 8.94
N LEU A 53 10.76 -18.53 8.59
CA LEU A 53 9.89 -19.29 9.49
C LEU A 53 8.98 -20.22 8.69
N ARG A 54 9.11 -21.54 8.94
CA ARG A 54 8.28 -22.56 8.29
C ARG A 54 6.81 -22.45 8.70
N ASN A 55 5.92 -22.82 7.78
CA ASN A 55 4.47 -22.79 7.91
C ASN A 55 3.88 -21.42 8.27
N PHE A 56 4.63 -20.35 8.00
CA PHE A 56 4.16 -18.98 8.18
C PHE A 56 4.02 -18.31 6.82
N HIS A 57 2.81 -17.82 6.50
CA HIS A 57 2.49 -17.25 5.19
C HIS A 57 1.98 -15.80 5.34
N PRO A 58 2.89 -14.81 5.34
CA PRO A 58 2.51 -13.40 5.41
C PRO A 58 1.64 -13.03 4.22
N ALA A 59 0.52 -12.33 4.41
CA ALA A 59 -0.41 -11.98 3.33
C ALA A 59 -0.97 -10.55 3.45
N GLY A 60 -1.40 -10.01 2.30
CA GLY A 60 -2.10 -8.74 2.22
C GLY A 60 -1.21 -7.53 2.52
N GLU A 61 -1.87 -6.42 2.87
CA GLU A 61 -1.20 -5.12 3.02
C GLU A 61 -0.29 -5.11 4.25
N GLY A 62 -0.73 -5.66 5.39
CA GLY A 62 0.08 -5.70 6.61
C GLY A 62 1.41 -6.46 6.43
N ALA A 63 1.47 -7.42 5.50
CA ALA A 63 2.69 -8.13 5.15
C ALA A 63 3.54 -7.41 4.07
N GLY A 64 3.00 -6.35 3.48
CA GLY A 64 3.62 -5.55 2.43
C GLY A 64 3.39 -6.08 1.01
N TYR A 65 2.41 -6.96 0.77
CA TYR A 65 2.14 -7.59 -0.55
C TYR A 65 0.89 -7.06 -1.27
N ALA A 66 0.17 -6.13 -0.66
CA ALA A 66 -1.01 -5.48 -1.22
C ALA A 66 -1.07 -4.00 -0.79
N GLY A 67 -1.98 -3.22 -1.37
CA GLY A 67 -2.16 -1.80 -1.05
C GLY A 67 -3.62 -1.32 -1.17
N GLY A 68 -4.56 -2.23 -0.95
CA GLY A 68 -5.98 -1.96 -1.07
C GLY A 68 -6.82 -3.23 -1.12
N ILE A 69 -8.14 -3.09 -0.94
CA ILE A 69 -9.10 -4.19 -0.74
C ILE A 69 -8.94 -5.31 -1.78
N ILE A 70 -9.04 -4.96 -3.07
CA ILE A 70 -8.99 -5.95 -4.15
C ILE A 70 -7.63 -6.64 -4.22
N SER A 71 -6.54 -5.88 -4.08
CA SER A 71 -5.19 -6.45 -4.10
C SER A 71 -4.91 -7.37 -2.90
N ALA A 72 -5.46 -7.04 -1.72
CA ALA A 72 -5.32 -7.84 -0.51
C ALA A 72 -6.13 -9.14 -0.61
N ALA A 73 -7.35 -9.08 -1.16
CA ALA A 73 -8.15 -10.27 -1.44
C ALA A 73 -7.45 -11.20 -2.45
N ALA A 74 -6.93 -10.64 -3.55
CA ALA A 74 -6.18 -11.41 -4.54
C ALA A 74 -4.91 -12.03 -3.95
N ASP A 75 -4.21 -11.32 -3.06
CA ASP A 75 -3.06 -11.88 -2.35
C ASP A 75 -3.44 -13.03 -1.42
N GLY A 76 -4.53 -12.87 -0.66
CA GLY A 76 -5.07 -13.91 0.21
C GLY A 76 -5.46 -15.17 -0.56
N MET A 77 -6.07 -15.03 -1.74
CA MET A 77 -6.37 -16.16 -2.62
C MET A 77 -5.09 -16.90 -3.04
N ARG A 78 -4.03 -16.19 -3.44
CA ARG A 78 -2.76 -16.83 -3.81
C ARG A 78 -2.13 -17.60 -2.65
N VAL A 79 -2.18 -17.05 -1.44
CA VAL A 79 -1.69 -17.74 -0.24
C VAL A 79 -2.53 -18.99 0.05
N ALA A 80 -3.85 -18.89 -0.04
CA ALA A 80 -4.74 -20.03 0.14
C ALA A 80 -4.49 -21.13 -0.90
N GLU A 81 -4.31 -20.77 -2.18
CA GLU A 81 -3.98 -21.71 -3.25
C GLU A 81 -2.63 -22.39 -3.03
N ALA A 82 -1.61 -21.65 -2.56
CA ALA A 82 -0.30 -22.22 -2.26
C ALA A 82 -0.38 -23.23 -1.10
N LEU A 83 -1.14 -22.92 -0.05
CA LEU A 83 -1.39 -23.84 1.07
C LEU A 83 -2.12 -25.12 0.61
N LEU A 84 -3.11 -24.98 -0.28
CA LEU A 84 -3.92 -26.10 -0.78
C LEU A 84 -3.16 -27.02 -1.74
N ARG A 85 -2.18 -26.50 -2.49
CA ARG A 85 -1.35 -27.31 -3.41
C ARG A 85 -0.42 -28.29 -2.68
N GLY A 86 -0.27 -28.14 -1.37
CA GLY A 86 0.67 -28.91 -0.55
C GLY A 86 2.08 -28.35 -0.71
N ASN A 87 2.73 -28.07 0.43
CA ASN A 87 4.19 -27.92 0.48
C ASN A 87 4.86 -29.25 0.16
#